data_AF-A0A521YSM3-F1
#
_entry.id   AF-A0A521YSM3-F1
#
_cell.length_a   1.000
_cell.length_b   1.000
_cell.length_c   1.000
_cell.angle_alpha   90.00
_cell.angle_beta   90.00
_cell.angle_gamma   90.00
#
_symmetry.space_group_name_H-M   'P 1'
#
loop_
_entity.id
_entity.type
_entity.pdbx_description
1 polymer ?
#
loop_
_entity_poly.entity_id
_entity_poly.type
_entity_poly.pdbx_seq_one_letter_code
_entity_poly.pdbx_strand_id
1 'polypeptide(L)'
;MWAFFGLIVYASLHPFAGWQLPQPLNRSVLTLPWTFYNQRWDNVSNFAAYLPLGLLACTAWRRDGAPAWVAVLASCLLGTSLSYAMELTQHALPTRVPSRLDWILNTAGASTGALLALVIHWLGWVDAWRGLRNRWFRPGSGSGQTLLLLWPLALLFPPPVPLGVGQVLDRLNEAAVDLLADTPYAGWLPERYGFEALSPSAEMLAVALGLLAPTLVASAVARSPLVRLILLAGALVLGVAATMLSTALNFGPDHALSWMTPPVLPGIALGLVLGCGCAWLPRRAATGVGLIALTALVTLVNQAPSDPYYALSLQAWEQGRFIRFHGLAQWIGWLWPYLAIVWLLIQISMRDGAADRLPTIAP
;
A
#
# COMPACT_ATOMS: atom_id res chain seq x y z
N MET A 1 -10.65 7.10 -5.42
CA MET A 1 -10.86 8.47 -4.92
C MET A 1 -10.98 8.48 -3.40
N TRP A 2 -12.05 7.94 -2.80
CA TRP A 2 -12.29 8.01 -1.35
C TRP A 2 -11.16 7.44 -0.47
N ALA A 3 -10.55 6.31 -0.86
CA ALA A 3 -9.38 5.79 -0.15
C ALA A 3 -8.21 6.79 -0.13
N PHE A 4 -7.99 7.50 -1.24
CA PHE A 4 -6.94 8.52 -1.34
C PHE A 4 -7.30 9.80 -0.57
N PHE A 5 -8.58 10.17 -0.56
CA PHE A 5 -9.09 11.24 0.30
C PHE A 5 -8.81 10.94 1.78
N GLY A 6 -9.14 9.73 2.23
CA GLY A 6 -8.84 9.28 3.60
C GLY A 6 -7.34 9.25 3.89
N LEU A 7 -6.51 8.89 2.91
CA LEU A 7 -5.06 8.94 3.03
C LEU A 7 -4.54 10.37 3.27
N ILE A 8 -5.08 11.36 2.55
CA ILE A 8 -4.73 12.77 2.78
C ILE A 8 -5.11 13.18 4.20
N VAL A 9 -6.33 12.87 4.64
CA VAL A 9 -6.78 13.17 6.02
C VAL A 9 -5.84 12.54 7.05
N TYR A 10 -5.48 11.27 6.86
CA TYR A 10 -4.55 10.56 7.72
C TYR A 10 -3.18 11.25 7.78
N ALA A 11 -2.59 11.56 6.63
CA ALA A 11 -1.27 12.17 6.56
C ALA A 11 -1.25 13.59 7.15
N SER A 12 -2.29 14.38 6.92
CA SER A 12 -2.41 15.76 7.42
C SER A 12 -2.59 15.84 8.93
N LEU A 13 -3.29 14.87 9.55
CA LEU A 13 -3.62 14.90 10.98
C LEU A 13 -2.72 14.02 11.85
N HIS A 14 -1.84 13.21 11.25
CA HIS A 14 -0.86 12.42 12.00
C HIS A 14 0.19 13.34 12.68
N PRO A 15 0.65 13.04 13.92
CA PRO A 15 0.14 11.99 14.81
C PRO A 15 -1.20 12.38 15.45
N PHE A 16 -2.08 11.38 15.65
CA PHE A 16 -3.40 11.57 16.28
C PHE A 16 -3.32 11.68 17.82
N ALA A 17 -2.34 12.41 18.35
CA ALA A 17 -2.07 12.52 19.77
C ALA A 17 -1.83 13.97 20.19
N GLY A 18 -2.10 14.29 21.46
CA GLY A 18 -1.84 15.62 22.02
C GLY A 18 -2.79 16.71 21.52
N TRP A 19 -4.01 16.35 21.09
CA TRP A 19 -5.03 17.31 20.68
C TRP A 19 -5.35 18.28 21.82
N GLN A 20 -5.37 19.57 21.50
CA GLN A 20 -5.69 20.64 22.44
C GLN A 20 -6.82 21.49 21.87
N LEU A 21 -7.73 21.95 22.75
CA LEU A 21 -8.70 22.96 22.38
C LEU A 21 -7.93 24.25 22.02
N PRO A 22 -8.11 24.79 20.80
CA PRO A 22 -7.46 26.04 20.42
C PRO A 22 -7.84 27.16 21.39
N GLN A 23 -6.89 28.05 21.69
CA GLN A 23 -7.16 29.38 22.27
C GLN A 23 -8.30 30.06 21.46
N PRO A 24 -9.10 30.97 22.06
CA PRO A 24 -10.34 31.45 21.44
C PRO A 24 -10.13 31.84 19.97
N LEU A 25 -10.86 31.13 19.10
CA LEU A 25 -10.80 31.25 17.65
C LEU A 25 -11.17 32.68 17.26
N ASN A 26 -10.16 33.52 17.00
CA ASN A 26 -10.39 34.82 16.40
C ASN A 26 -10.59 34.67 14.88
N ARG A 27 -11.08 35.71 14.21
CA ARG A 27 -11.24 35.70 12.75
C ARG A 27 -9.94 35.42 11.98
N SER A 28 -8.76 35.58 12.61
CA SER A 28 -7.47 35.32 11.98
C SER A 28 -7.17 33.83 11.79
N VAL A 29 -7.87 32.94 12.51
CA VAL A 29 -7.78 31.49 12.27
C VAL A 29 -8.27 31.12 10.87
N LEU A 30 -9.32 31.81 10.39
CA LEU A 30 -9.89 31.55 9.07
C LEU A 30 -8.98 31.98 7.91
N THR A 31 -8.02 32.88 8.15
CA THR A 31 -7.19 33.43 7.08
C THR A 31 -5.90 32.63 6.85
N LEU A 32 -5.55 31.70 7.74
CA LEU A 32 -4.31 30.91 7.79
C LEU A 32 -3.04 31.80 7.77
N PRO A 33 -2.05 31.55 8.65
CA PRO A 33 -0.83 32.34 8.65
C PRO A 33 0.04 32.01 7.42
N TRP A 34 0.85 32.97 6.99
CA TRP A 34 1.90 32.72 6.00
C TRP A 34 3.15 32.26 6.75
N THR A 35 3.56 31.00 6.55
CA THR A 35 4.72 30.42 7.22
C THR A 35 5.92 30.33 6.28
N PHE A 36 7.12 30.60 6.80
CA PHE A 36 8.38 30.61 6.03
C PHE A 36 9.28 29.40 6.33
N TYR A 37 8.80 28.41 7.09
CA TYR A 37 9.52 27.16 7.37
C TYR A 37 9.50 26.28 6.13
N ASN A 38 10.29 26.66 5.14
CA ASN A 38 10.10 26.28 3.75
C ASN A 38 11.25 25.37 3.29
N GLN A 39 11.16 24.08 3.58
CA GLN A 39 12.02 23.11 2.91
C GLN A 39 11.43 22.82 1.52
N ARG A 40 12.25 22.84 0.48
CA ARG A 40 11.79 22.58 -0.91
C ARG A 40 11.01 21.26 -1.02
N TRP A 41 11.39 20.26 -0.23
CA TRP A 41 10.72 18.96 -0.16
C TRP A 41 9.29 19.02 0.39
N ASP A 42 9.01 19.91 1.35
CA ASP A 42 7.66 20.07 1.91
C ASP A 42 6.70 20.64 0.86
N ASN A 43 7.14 21.65 0.11
CA ASN A 43 6.34 22.22 -0.97
C ASN A 43 6.01 21.23 -2.08
N VAL A 44 7.02 20.47 -2.52
CA VAL A 44 6.84 19.45 -3.56
C VAL A 44 5.90 18.37 -3.06
N SER A 45 6.03 17.95 -1.80
CA SER A 45 5.18 16.93 -1.19
C SER A 45 3.73 17.38 -1.08
N ASN A 46 3.47 18.62 -0.66
CA ASN A 46 2.12 19.20 -0.57
C ASN A 46 1.44 19.24 -1.95
N PHE A 47 2.13 19.78 -2.95
CA PHE A 47 1.63 19.76 -4.33
C PHE A 47 1.39 18.34 -4.85
N ALA A 48 2.37 17.45 -4.69
CA ALA A 48 2.31 16.08 -5.21
C ALA A 48 1.25 15.23 -4.51
N ALA A 49 0.98 15.47 -3.22
CA ALA A 49 -0.01 14.73 -2.44
C ALA A 49 -1.45 15.00 -2.93
N TYR A 50 -1.76 16.22 -3.36
CA TYR A 50 -3.11 16.57 -3.83
C TYR A 50 -3.34 16.34 -5.32
N LEU A 51 -2.28 16.20 -6.12
CA LEU A 51 -2.39 15.93 -7.55
C LEU A 51 -3.22 14.67 -7.88
N PRO A 52 -2.99 13.50 -7.26
CA PRO A 52 -3.81 12.32 -7.54
C PRO A 52 -5.27 12.49 -7.10
N LEU A 53 -5.55 13.28 -6.05
CA LEU A 53 -6.92 13.56 -5.62
C LEU A 53 -7.70 14.27 -6.74
N GLY A 54 -7.13 15.34 -7.29
CA GLY A 54 -7.74 16.09 -8.39
C GLY A 54 -7.92 15.26 -9.65
N LEU A 55 -6.92 14.44 -9.99
CA LEU A 55 -7.00 13.52 -11.13
C LEU A 55 -8.13 12.51 -10.97
N LEU A 56 -8.20 11.84 -9.81
CA LEU A 56 -9.22 10.84 -9.52
C LEU A 56 -10.62 11.45 -9.44
N ALA A 57 -10.76 12.61 -8.84
CA ALA A 57 -12.03 13.33 -8.74
C ALA A 57 -12.53 13.75 -10.14
N CYS A 58 -11.67 14.37 -10.95
CA CYS A 58 -12.05 14.82 -12.28
C CYS A 58 -12.44 13.64 -13.17
N THR A 59 -11.67 12.54 -13.09
CA THR A 59 -12.00 11.29 -13.80
C THR A 59 -13.36 10.73 -13.37
N ALA A 60 -13.69 10.77 -12.07
CA ALA A 60 -14.98 10.33 -11.56
C ALA A 60 -16.14 11.19 -12.09
N TRP A 61 -16.03 12.52 -11.98
CA TRP A 61 -17.04 13.45 -12.51
C TRP A 61 -17.25 13.28 -14.03
N ARG A 62 -16.17 13.13 -14.79
CA ARG A 62 -16.23 12.87 -16.24
C ARG A 62 -16.93 11.55 -16.55
N ARG A 63 -16.70 10.52 -15.74
CA ARG A 63 -17.36 9.21 -15.89
C ARG A 63 -18.87 9.30 -15.65
N ASP A 64 -19.28 10.17 -14.74
CA ASP A 64 -20.69 10.38 -14.39
C ASP A 64 -21.39 11.40 -15.32
N GLY A 65 -20.71 11.83 -16.40
CA GLY A 65 -21.29 12.64 -17.47
C GLY A 65 -21.12 14.16 -17.31
N ALA A 66 -20.40 14.63 -16.28
CA ALA A 66 -20.18 16.06 -16.09
C ALA A 66 -19.36 16.66 -17.26
N PRO A 67 -19.72 17.87 -17.75
CA PRO A 67 -18.90 18.57 -18.75
C PRO A 67 -17.51 18.90 -18.16
N ALA A 68 -16.50 19.01 -19.03
CA ALA A 68 -15.09 19.09 -18.61
C ALA A 68 -14.81 20.22 -17.62
N TRP A 69 -15.39 21.40 -17.83
CA TRP A 69 -15.21 22.55 -16.95
C TRP A 69 -15.82 22.33 -15.55
N VAL A 70 -16.99 21.66 -15.46
CA VAL A 70 -17.61 21.30 -14.18
C VAL A 70 -16.75 20.29 -13.45
N ALA A 71 -16.25 19.26 -14.16
CA ALA A 71 -15.40 18.25 -13.56
C ALA A 71 -14.12 18.84 -12.96
N VAL A 72 -13.48 19.78 -13.67
CA VAL A 72 -12.31 20.51 -13.16
C VAL A 72 -12.70 21.36 -11.96
N LEU A 73 -13.73 22.21 -12.07
CA LEU A 73 -14.15 23.09 -10.99
C LEU A 73 -14.51 22.31 -9.72
N ALA A 74 -15.29 21.24 -9.83
CA ALA A 74 -15.67 20.39 -8.71
C ALA A 74 -14.45 19.70 -8.07
N SER A 75 -13.45 19.32 -8.87
CA SER A 75 -12.22 18.71 -8.37
C SER A 75 -11.33 19.71 -7.64
N CYS A 76 -11.21 20.94 -8.17
CA CYS A 76 -10.52 22.04 -7.51
C CYS A 76 -11.20 22.40 -6.18
N LEU A 77 -12.54 22.51 -6.18
CA LEU A 77 -13.33 22.77 -4.97
C LEU A 77 -13.14 21.66 -3.93
N LEU A 78 -13.20 20.39 -4.34
CA LEU A 78 -12.94 19.28 -3.42
C LEU A 78 -11.53 19.36 -2.79
N GLY A 79 -10.50 19.56 -3.61
CA GLY A 79 -9.11 19.65 -3.14
C GLY A 79 -8.87 20.84 -2.22
N THR A 80 -9.34 22.03 -2.62
CA THR A 80 -9.14 23.26 -1.83
C THR A 80 -9.94 23.22 -0.53
N SER A 81 -11.18 22.73 -0.53
CA SER A 81 -12.00 22.60 0.67
C SER A 81 -11.43 21.55 1.63
N LEU A 82 -10.95 20.41 1.12
CA LEU A 82 -10.27 19.42 1.96
C LEU A 82 -9.01 20.01 2.58
N SER A 83 -8.14 20.64 1.79
CA SER A 83 -6.91 21.24 2.32
C SER A 83 -7.21 22.29 3.35
N TYR A 84 -8.14 23.21 3.09
CA TYR A 84 -8.53 24.23 4.05
C TYR A 84 -9.07 23.61 5.36
N ALA A 85 -9.91 22.57 5.27
CA ALA A 85 -10.40 21.86 6.45
C ALA A 85 -9.27 21.20 7.25
N MET A 86 -8.24 20.66 6.58
CA MET A 86 -7.08 20.07 7.25
C MET A 86 -6.26 21.14 7.98
N GLU A 87 -5.95 22.26 7.31
CA GLU A 87 -5.24 23.39 7.92
C GLU A 87 -5.99 23.95 9.14
N LEU A 88 -7.31 24.10 9.03
CA LEU A 88 -8.14 24.54 10.16
C LEU A 88 -8.10 23.55 11.33
N THR A 89 -8.17 22.25 11.03
CA THR A 89 -8.14 21.19 12.05
C THR A 89 -6.78 21.15 12.76
N GLN A 90 -5.69 21.44 12.05
CA GLN A 90 -4.35 21.47 12.61
C GLN A 90 -4.13 22.55 13.67
N HIS A 91 -4.99 23.57 13.78
CA HIS A 91 -4.95 24.48 14.94
C HIS A 91 -5.17 23.78 16.28
N ALA A 92 -5.80 22.59 16.29
CA ALA A 92 -5.98 21.77 17.48
C ALA A 92 -4.82 20.79 17.73
N LEU A 93 -3.78 20.80 16.88
CA LEU A 93 -2.63 19.90 16.95
C LEU A 93 -1.34 20.70 17.22
N PRO A 94 -0.78 20.67 18.44
CA PRO A 94 0.42 21.45 18.81
C PRO A 94 1.66 21.14 17.97
N THR A 95 1.73 19.93 17.38
CA THR A 95 2.85 19.48 16.56
C THR A 95 2.74 19.89 15.09
N ARG A 96 1.64 20.55 14.69
CA ARG A 96 1.39 20.98 13.30
C ARG A 96 1.21 22.49 13.27
N VAL A 97 1.69 23.11 12.20
CA VAL A 97 1.59 24.56 12.00
C VAL A 97 0.74 24.78 10.76
N PRO A 98 -0.49 25.31 10.91
CA PRO A 98 -1.34 25.66 9.77
C PRO A 98 -0.63 26.65 8.84
N SER A 99 -0.82 26.52 7.53
CA SER A 99 -0.09 27.25 6.51
C SER A 99 -0.97 27.61 5.32
N ARG A 100 -1.04 28.91 5.02
CA ARG A 100 -1.66 29.40 3.78
C ARG A 100 -0.90 28.93 2.54
N LEU A 101 0.42 28.79 2.63
CA LEU A 101 1.24 28.32 1.52
C LEU A 101 0.90 26.86 1.18
N ASP A 102 0.73 26.01 2.19
CA ASP A 102 0.37 24.61 2.02
C ASP A 102 -1.01 24.49 1.39
N TRP A 103 -1.98 25.28 1.85
CA TRP A 103 -3.30 25.37 1.24
C TRP A 103 -3.25 25.74 -0.25
N ILE A 104 -2.42 26.72 -0.64
CA ILE A 104 -2.25 27.12 -2.04
C ILE A 104 -1.60 25.99 -2.85
N LEU A 105 -0.54 25.36 -2.34
CA LEU A 105 0.17 24.28 -3.04
C LEU A 105 -0.69 23.04 -3.22
N ASN A 106 -1.44 22.66 -2.19
CA ASN A 106 -2.41 21.56 -2.23
C ASN A 106 -3.51 21.85 -3.26
N THR A 107 -4.04 23.09 -3.27
CA THR A 107 -5.03 23.53 -4.25
C THR A 107 -4.48 23.50 -5.68
N ALA A 108 -3.23 23.96 -5.87
CA ALA A 108 -2.54 23.91 -7.15
C ALA A 108 -2.34 22.45 -7.62
N GLY A 109 -1.90 21.57 -6.73
CA GLY A 109 -1.75 20.14 -6.97
C GLY A 109 -3.06 19.51 -7.46
N ALA A 110 -4.14 19.69 -6.71
CA ALA A 110 -5.47 19.18 -7.09
C ALA A 110 -5.93 19.74 -8.45
N SER A 111 -5.70 21.03 -8.70
CA SER A 111 -6.07 21.67 -9.97
C SER A 111 -5.28 21.09 -11.15
N THR A 112 -3.96 20.94 -11.00
CA THR A 112 -3.10 20.32 -12.01
C THR A 112 -3.51 18.87 -12.27
N GLY A 113 -3.82 18.10 -11.21
CA GLY A 113 -4.32 16.74 -11.34
C GLY A 113 -5.62 16.66 -12.14
N ALA A 114 -6.55 17.58 -11.88
CA ALA A 114 -7.82 17.64 -12.61
C ALA A 114 -7.63 17.95 -14.10
N LEU A 115 -6.71 18.87 -14.43
CA LEU A 115 -6.34 19.16 -15.83
C LEU A 115 -5.65 17.96 -16.49
N LEU A 116 -4.76 17.28 -15.78
CA LEU A 116 -4.09 16.07 -16.27
C LEU A 116 -5.10 14.96 -16.57
N ALA A 117 -6.17 14.82 -15.78
CA ALA A 117 -7.24 13.87 -16.08
C ALA A 117 -7.93 14.17 -17.43
N LEU A 118 -8.10 15.44 -17.80
CA LEU A 118 -8.64 15.81 -19.11
C LEU A 118 -7.67 15.45 -20.24
N VAL A 119 -6.37 15.67 -20.04
CA VAL A 119 -5.34 15.26 -21.02
C VAL A 119 -5.34 13.75 -21.21
N ILE A 120 -5.36 12.97 -20.13
CA ILE A 120 -5.41 11.49 -20.18
C ILE A 120 -6.69 11.00 -20.87
N HIS A 121 -7.82 11.66 -20.61
CA HIS A 121 -9.08 11.35 -21.26
C HIS A 121 -9.05 11.68 -22.76
N TRP A 122 -8.51 12.85 -23.13
CA TRP A 122 -8.36 13.28 -24.52
C TRP A 122 -7.42 12.37 -25.32
N LEU A 123 -6.33 11.90 -24.70
CA LEU A 123 -5.42 10.92 -25.29
C LEU A 123 -6.03 9.50 -25.43
N GLY A 124 -7.26 9.29 -24.96
CA GLY A 124 -7.93 7.98 -25.01
C GLY A 124 -7.32 6.92 -24.09
N TRP A 125 -6.41 7.31 -23.18
CA TRP A 125 -5.69 6.36 -22.32
C TRP A 125 -6.62 5.64 -21.34
N VAL A 126 -7.71 6.30 -20.91
CA VAL A 126 -8.73 5.67 -20.05
C VAL A 126 -9.41 4.50 -20.77
N ASP A 127 -9.75 4.69 -22.05
CA ASP A 127 -10.43 3.66 -22.84
C ASP A 127 -9.48 2.55 -23.26
N ALA A 128 -8.24 2.89 -23.63
CA ALA A 128 -7.17 1.93 -23.88
C ALA A 128 -6.89 1.06 -22.64
N TRP A 129 -6.77 1.68 -21.46
CA TRP A 129 -6.61 0.98 -20.19
C TRP A 129 -7.79 0.06 -19.89
N ARG A 130 -9.02 0.54 -20.09
CA ARG A 130 -10.24 -0.26 -19.89
C ARG A 130 -10.26 -1.47 -20.83
N GLY A 131 -9.87 -1.27 -22.09
CA GLY A 131 -9.73 -2.34 -23.07
C GLY A 131 -8.68 -3.39 -22.65
N LEU A 132 -7.48 -2.94 -22.25
CA LEU A 132 -6.43 -3.81 -21.75
C LEU A 132 -6.89 -4.60 -20.51
N ARG A 133 -7.48 -3.91 -19.53
CA ARG A 133 -8.01 -4.52 -18.30
C ARG A 133 -9.06 -5.59 -18.60
N ASN A 134 -9.99 -5.33 -19.51
CA ASN A 134 -11.03 -6.28 -19.88
C ASN A 134 -10.47 -7.50 -20.64
N ARG A 135 -9.36 -7.34 -21.38
CA ARG A 135 -8.64 -8.45 -22.03
C ARG A 135 -7.85 -9.29 -21.04
N TRP A 136 -7.22 -8.65 -20.05
CA TRP A 136 -6.32 -9.32 -19.11
C TRP A 136 -7.05 -9.96 -17.93
N PHE A 137 -8.07 -9.29 -17.41
CA PHE A 137 -8.73 -9.64 -16.16
C PHE A 137 -10.21 -10.02 -16.35
N ARG A 138 -10.70 -10.87 -15.44
CA ARG A 138 -12.11 -11.28 -15.40
C ARG A 138 -13.00 -10.14 -14.90
N PRO A 139 -14.29 -10.08 -15.29
CA PRO A 139 -15.25 -9.13 -14.70
C PRO A 139 -15.33 -9.28 -13.17
N GLY A 140 -15.57 -8.18 -12.44
CA GLY A 140 -15.69 -8.21 -10.98
C GLY A 140 -14.38 -8.42 -10.20
N SER A 141 -13.22 -8.54 -10.87
CA SER A 141 -11.92 -8.79 -10.22
C SER A 141 -11.24 -7.56 -9.62
N GLY A 142 -11.96 -6.45 -9.45
CA GLY A 142 -11.39 -5.17 -9.02
C GLY A 142 -10.64 -5.24 -7.69
N SER A 143 -11.19 -5.94 -6.69
CA SER A 143 -10.55 -6.13 -5.39
C SER A 143 -9.24 -6.92 -5.48
N GLY A 144 -9.16 -7.95 -6.32
CA GLY A 144 -7.91 -8.68 -6.55
C GLY A 144 -6.87 -7.83 -7.29
N GLN A 145 -7.28 -7.00 -8.25
CA GLN A 145 -6.36 -6.03 -8.88
C GLN A 145 -5.83 -5.01 -7.87
N THR A 146 -6.67 -4.54 -6.94
CA THR A 146 -6.23 -3.67 -5.84
C THR A 146 -5.19 -4.37 -4.97
N LEU A 147 -5.41 -5.64 -4.59
CA LEU A 147 -4.40 -6.41 -3.84
C LEU A 147 -3.07 -6.49 -4.62
N LEU A 148 -3.09 -6.77 -5.92
CA LEU A 148 -1.86 -6.80 -6.73
C LEU A 148 -1.12 -5.46 -6.73
N LEU A 149 -1.85 -4.34 -6.81
CA LEU A 149 -1.27 -3.00 -6.78
C LEU A 149 -0.74 -2.60 -5.39
N LEU A 150 -1.35 -3.12 -4.31
CA LEU A 150 -0.92 -2.84 -2.94
C LEU A 150 0.32 -3.65 -2.53
N TRP A 151 0.55 -4.83 -3.11
CA TRP A 151 1.67 -5.69 -2.73
C TRP A 151 3.06 -5.00 -2.83
N PRO A 152 3.45 -4.33 -3.93
CA PRO A 152 4.74 -3.65 -3.97
C PRO A 152 4.81 -2.47 -2.99
N LEU A 153 3.68 -1.81 -2.68
CA LEU A 153 3.65 -0.76 -1.66
C LEU A 153 3.86 -1.32 -0.25
N ALA A 154 3.43 -2.56 -0.03
CA ALA A 154 3.65 -3.32 1.20
C ALA A 154 5.15 -3.53 1.49
N LEU A 155 5.97 -3.62 0.44
CA LEU A 155 7.42 -3.81 0.50
C LEU A 155 8.20 -2.50 0.68
N LEU A 156 7.53 -1.33 0.63
CA LEU A 156 8.18 -0.05 0.91
C LEU A 156 8.52 0.11 2.40
N PHE A 157 7.87 -0.66 3.28
CA PHE A 157 8.31 -0.87 4.65
C PHE A 157 9.18 -2.13 4.72
N PRO A 158 10.44 -2.07 5.21
CA PRO A 158 11.35 -3.20 5.20
C PRO A 158 10.75 -4.42 5.92
N PRO A 159 10.47 -5.54 5.21
CA PRO A 159 10.02 -6.77 5.85
C PRO A 159 11.19 -7.51 6.52
N PRO A 160 10.92 -8.38 7.53
CA PRO A 160 11.94 -9.19 8.20
C PRO A 160 12.60 -10.20 7.27
N VAL A 161 11.90 -10.58 6.18
CA VAL A 161 12.41 -11.44 5.11
C VAL A 161 12.10 -10.79 3.77
N PRO A 162 13.05 -10.73 2.81
CA PRO A 162 12.79 -10.15 1.50
C PRO A 162 11.54 -10.72 0.82
N LEU A 163 10.70 -9.84 0.26
CA LEU A 163 9.39 -10.16 -0.37
C LEU A 163 8.33 -10.75 0.57
N GLY A 164 8.67 -11.07 1.83
CA GLY A 164 7.79 -11.71 2.79
C GLY A 164 7.08 -10.71 3.70
N VAL A 165 5.78 -10.54 3.50
CA VAL A 165 4.94 -9.61 4.27
C VAL A 165 4.03 -10.33 5.25
N GLY A 166 3.54 -9.65 6.29
CA GLY A 166 2.55 -10.19 7.25
C GLY A 166 3.02 -10.32 8.70
N GLN A 167 4.14 -9.71 9.06
CA GLN A 167 4.75 -9.69 10.39
C GLN A 167 3.93 -8.85 11.39
N VAL A 168 2.89 -9.47 11.96
CA VAL A 168 1.92 -8.80 12.85
C VAL A 168 1.93 -9.40 14.25
N LEU A 169 2.32 -10.66 14.38
CA LEU A 169 2.14 -11.41 15.64
C LEU A 169 2.97 -10.84 16.79
N ASP A 170 4.18 -10.34 16.55
CA ASP A 170 4.99 -9.76 17.64
C ASP A 170 4.36 -8.48 18.19
N ARG A 171 3.79 -7.64 17.32
CA ARG A 171 3.05 -6.44 17.73
C ARG A 171 1.75 -6.76 18.45
N LEU A 172 1.03 -7.77 17.99
CA LEU A 172 -0.16 -8.26 18.71
C LEU A 172 0.22 -8.84 20.08
N ASN A 173 1.38 -9.50 20.18
CA ASN A 173 1.89 -10.02 21.43
C ASN A 173 2.28 -8.87 22.38
N GLU A 174 3.05 -7.88 21.91
CA GLU A 174 3.37 -6.66 22.69
C GLU A 174 2.09 -5.99 23.22
N ALA A 175 1.12 -5.72 22.34
CA ALA A 175 -0.15 -5.10 22.74
C ALA A 175 -0.96 -5.97 23.71
N ALA A 176 -0.93 -7.29 23.55
CA ALA A 176 -1.60 -8.21 24.46
C ALA A 176 -0.91 -8.26 25.82
N VAL A 177 0.43 -8.24 25.88
CA VAL A 177 1.20 -8.16 27.11
C VAL A 177 0.85 -6.87 27.85
N ASP A 178 0.88 -5.73 27.17
CA ASP A 178 0.53 -4.43 27.76
C ASP A 178 -0.91 -4.41 28.28
N LEU A 179 -1.85 -5.00 27.53
CA LEU A 179 -3.26 -5.06 27.91
C LEU A 179 -3.51 -5.98 29.11
N LEU A 180 -2.74 -7.07 29.24
CA LEU A 180 -2.92 -8.09 30.26
C LEU A 180 -2.00 -7.93 31.48
N ALA A 181 -1.06 -6.99 31.46
CA ALA A 181 -0.01 -6.81 32.47
C ALA A 181 -0.54 -6.79 33.92
N ASP A 182 -1.68 -6.12 34.15
CA ASP A 182 -2.31 -5.98 35.46
C ASP A 182 -3.50 -6.93 35.68
N THR A 183 -3.57 -8.03 34.92
CA THR A 183 -4.66 -9.01 34.99
C THR A 183 -4.18 -10.40 35.41
N PRO A 184 -5.05 -11.26 35.97
CA PRO A 184 -4.71 -12.66 36.26
C PRO A 184 -4.29 -13.48 35.03
N TYR A 185 -4.49 -12.95 33.83
CA TYR A 185 -4.21 -13.61 32.55
C TYR A 185 -2.84 -13.26 31.98
N ALA A 186 -2.01 -12.44 32.66
CA ALA A 186 -0.69 -12.06 32.18
C ALA A 186 0.19 -13.27 31.79
N GLY A 187 0.08 -14.38 32.56
CA GLY A 187 0.81 -15.62 32.30
C GLY A 187 0.21 -16.54 31.23
N TRP A 188 -0.90 -16.17 30.60
CA TRP A 188 -1.54 -16.99 29.54
C TRP A 188 -0.92 -16.74 28.16
N LEU A 189 -0.14 -15.67 28.01
CA LEU A 189 0.52 -15.36 26.76
C LEU A 189 1.74 -16.27 26.55
N PRO A 190 1.90 -16.88 25.37
CA PRO A 190 3.09 -17.66 25.07
C PRO A 190 4.32 -16.75 25.04
N GLU A 191 5.41 -17.19 25.68
CA GLU A 191 6.70 -16.52 25.55
C GLU A 191 7.17 -16.61 24.10
N ARG A 192 7.40 -15.45 23.47
CA ARG A 192 7.97 -15.36 22.13
C ARG A 192 9.47 -15.11 22.22
N TYR A 193 10.25 -16.15 21.95
CA TYR A 193 11.70 -16.07 21.78
C TYR A 193 12.02 -15.70 20.33
N GLY A 194 11.77 -14.43 19.96
CA GLY A 194 11.84 -13.94 18.57
C GLY A 194 13.23 -13.48 18.10
N PHE A 195 14.31 -14.01 18.65
CA PHE A 195 15.68 -13.54 18.34
C PHE A 195 16.47 -14.47 17.42
N GLU A 196 15.97 -15.67 17.13
CA GLU A 196 16.71 -16.64 16.32
C GLU A 196 16.46 -16.39 14.82
N ALA A 197 17.54 -16.21 14.06
CA ALA A 197 17.46 -16.04 12.62
C ALA A 197 16.83 -17.29 11.98
N LEU A 198 16.03 -17.08 10.93
CA LEU A 198 15.50 -18.20 10.15
C LEU A 198 16.65 -19.05 9.60
N SER A 199 16.46 -20.37 9.56
CA SER A 199 17.39 -21.23 8.82
C SER A 199 17.46 -20.79 7.34
N PRO A 200 18.60 -20.97 6.65
CA PRO A 200 18.72 -20.60 5.24
C PRO A 200 17.63 -21.20 4.35
N SER A 201 17.18 -22.42 4.67
CA SER A 201 16.09 -23.09 3.94
C SER A 201 14.72 -22.47 4.18
N ALA A 202 14.45 -22.00 5.42
CA ALA A 202 13.21 -21.33 5.78
C ALA A 202 13.14 -19.93 5.17
N GLU A 203 14.26 -19.19 5.17
CA GLU A 203 14.38 -17.89 4.50
C GLU A 203 14.16 -18.04 2.99
N MET A 204 14.84 -19.00 2.34
CA MET A 204 14.65 -19.31 0.92
C MET A 204 13.19 -19.60 0.59
N LEU A 205 12.51 -20.42 1.41
CA LEU A 205 11.10 -20.76 1.23
C LEU A 205 10.20 -19.54 1.44
N ALA A 206 10.47 -18.71 2.45
CA ALA A 206 9.71 -17.49 2.71
C ALA A 206 9.84 -16.49 1.55
N VAL A 207 11.03 -16.31 0.98
CA VAL A 207 11.25 -15.49 -0.23
C VAL A 207 10.45 -16.04 -1.42
N ALA A 208 10.51 -17.36 -1.64
CA ALA A 208 9.77 -18.02 -2.72
C ALA A 208 8.26 -17.80 -2.57
N LEU A 209 7.73 -17.99 -1.36
CA LEU A 209 6.31 -17.77 -1.05
C LEU A 209 5.92 -16.29 -1.12
N GLY A 210 6.82 -15.38 -0.75
CA GLY A 210 6.62 -13.94 -0.85
C GLY A 210 6.43 -13.47 -2.29
N LEU A 211 7.24 -14.00 -3.22
CA LEU A 211 7.06 -13.78 -4.66
C LEU A 211 5.81 -14.51 -5.20
N LEU A 212 5.55 -15.72 -4.73
CA LEU A 212 4.43 -16.55 -5.21
C LEU A 212 3.07 -15.96 -4.78
N ALA A 213 2.98 -15.32 -3.61
CA ALA A 213 1.76 -14.76 -3.05
C ALA A 213 0.98 -13.83 -4.02
N PRO A 214 1.54 -12.73 -4.56
CA PRO A 214 0.84 -11.90 -5.54
C PRO A 214 0.54 -12.67 -6.84
N THR A 215 1.32 -13.68 -7.20
CA THR A 215 1.12 -14.45 -8.44
C THR A 215 -0.07 -15.40 -8.35
N LEU A 216 -0.36 -15.92 -7.16
CA LEU A 216 -1.53 -16.76 -6.88
C LEU A 216 -2.80 -15.90 -6.81
N VAL A 217 -2.72 -14.68 -6.26
CA VAL A 217 -3.79 -13.68 -6.38
C VAL A 217 -4.03 -13.32 -7.86
N ALA A 218 -2.96 -13.11 -8.63
CA ALA A 218 -3.03 -12.84 -10.07
C ALA A 218 -3.71 -13.98 -10.84
N SER A 219 -3.42 -15.23 -10.46
CA SER A 219 -4.00 -16.43 -11.08
C SER A 219 -5.52 -16.52 -10.88
N ALA A 220 -6.04 -15.96 -9.78
CA ALA A 220 -7.48 -15.90 -9.52
C ALA A 220 -8.21 -14.79 -10.33
N VAL A 221 -7.52 -13.72 -10.72
CA VAL A 221 -8.12 -12.59 -11.48
C VAL A 221 -7.87 -12.63 -12.98
N ALA A 222 -6.75 -13.18 -13.43
CA ALA A 222 -6.34 -13.18 -14.83
C ALA A 222 -7.14 -14.17 -15.69
N ARG A 223 -7.30 -13.86 -16.98
CA ARG A 223 -8.05 -14.69 -17.94
C ARG A 223 -7.22 -15.82 -18.55
N SER A 224 -5.94 -15.59 -18.82
CA SER A 224 -5.09 -16.53 -19.56
C SER A 224 -3.75 -16.81 -18.86
N PRO A 225 -3.12 -17.97 -19.13
CA PRO A 225 -1.79 -18.29 -18.60
C PRO A 225 -0.73 -17.26 -18.98
N LEU A 226 -0.76 -16.74 -20.22
CA LEU A 226 0.18 -15.71 -20.66
C LEU A 226 0.10 -14.44 -19.80
N VAL A 227 -1.10 -13.97 -19.47
CA VAL A 227 -1.28 -12.80 -18.59
C VAL A 227 -0.77 -13.11 -17.18
N ARG A 228 -0.96 -14.33 -16.68
CA ARG A 228 -0.41 -14.75 -15.37
C ARG A 228 1.11 -14.71 -15.36
N LEU A 229 1.77 -15.16 -16.43
CA LEU A 229 3.22 -15.08 -16.58
C LEU A 229 3.72 -13.63 -16.66
N ILE A 230 3.01 -12.76 -17.37
CA ILE A 230 3.33 -11.32 -17.42
C ILE A 230 3.20 -10.69 -16.03
N LEU A 231 2.14 -11.03 -15.28
CA LEU A 231 1.94 -10.54 -13.91
C LEU A 231 2.99 -11.10 -12.93
N LEU A 232 3.47 -12.33 -13.13
CA LEU A 232 4.60 -12.89 -12.38
C LEU A 232 5.90 -12.11 -12.64
N ALA A 233 6.22 -11.85 -13.91
CA ALA A 233 7.38 -11.04 -14.27
C ALA A 233 7.26 -9.61 -13.71
N GLY A 234 6.07 -9.02 -13.78
CA GLY A 234 5.77 -7.72 -13.18
C GLY A 234 5.93 -7.72 -11.66
N ALA A 235 5.45 -8.76 -10.97
CA ALA A 235 5.61 -8.91 -9.52
C ALA A 235 7.09 -9.04 -9.13
N LEU A 236 7.89 -9.79 -9.90
CA LEU A 236 9.34 -9.85 -9.67
C LEU A 236 9.97 -8.46 -9.78
N VAL A 237 9.76 -7.76 -10.91
CA VAL A 237 10.37 -6.45 -11.15
C VAL A 237 9.94 -5.44 -10.08
N LEU A 238 8.64 -5.36 -9.78
CA LEU A 238 8.12 -4.42 -8.79
C LEU A 238 8.55 -4.80 -7.37
N GLY A 239 8.63 -6.09 -7.04
CA GLY A 239 9.07 -6.55 -5.73
C GLY A 239 10.54 -6.24 -5.46
N VAL A 240 11.40 -6.51 -6.45
CA VAL A 240 12.82 -6.16 -6.41
C VAL A 240 13.00 -4.64 -6.31
N ALA A 241 12.31 -3.87 -7.18
CA ALA A 241 12.41 -2.41 -7.18
C ALA A 241 11.91 -1.79 -5.87
N ALA A 242 10.80 -2.27 -5.32
CA ALA A 242 10.24 -1.77 -4.05
C ALA A 242 11.16 -2.12 -2.87
N THR A 243 11.70 -3.34 -2.80
CA THR A 243 12.63 -3.75 -1.74
C THR A 243 13.93 -2.96 -1.82
N MET A 244 14.47 -2.77 -3.03
CA MET A 244 15.65 -1.94 -3.29
C MET A 244 15.41 -0.47 -2.92
N LEU A 245 14.26 0.09 -3.30
CA LEU A 245 13.90 1.46 -2.94
C LEU A 245 13.70 1.61 -1.43
N SER A 246 13.02 0.67 -0.78
CA SER A 246 12.82 0.66 0.66
C SER A 246 14.15 0.67 1.42
N THR A 247 15.05 -0.24 1.07
CA THR A 247 16.38 -0.32 1.69
C THR A 247 17.22 0.93 1.41
N ALA A 248 17.19 1.46 0.18
CA ALA A 248 17.88 2.70 -0.17
C ALA A 248 17.36 3.92 0.63
N LEU A 249 16.04 4.02 0.82
CA LEU A 249 15.43 5.13 1.56
C LEU A 249 15.65 5.02 3.08
N ASN A 250 15.74 3.81 3.62
CA ASN A 250 15.91 3.56 5.05
C ASN A 250 17.39 3.58 5.49
N PHE A 251 18.27 2.99 4.70
CA PHE A 251 19.67 2.75 5.06
C PHE A 251 20.67 3.49 4.15
N GLY A 252 20.18 4.23 3.16
CA GLY A 252 21.00 4.96 2.18
C GLY A 252 21.26 4.17 0.89
N PRO A 253 21.62 4.86 -0.21
CA PRO A 253 21.73 4.27 -1.54
C PRO A 253 22.78 3.16 -1.64
N ASP A 254 23.85 3.22 -0.83
CA ASP A 254 24.91 2.20 -0.82
C ASP A 254 24.41 0.83 -0.31
N HIS A 255 23.32 0.82 0.48
CA HIS A 255 22.71 -0.38 1.04
C HIS A 255 21.51 -0.90 0.23
N ALA A 256 21.25 -0.34 -0.95
CA ALA A 256 20.08 -0.69 -1.77
C ALA A 256 19.98 -2.19 -2.15
N LEU A 257 21.12 -2.91 -2.13
CA LEU A 257 21.20 -4.34 -2.43
C LEU A 257 21.57 -5.21 -1.22
N SER A 258 21.62 -4.63 -0.02
CA SER A 258 21.99 -5.35 1.22
C SER A 258 21.04 -6.52 1.56
N TRP A 259 19.83 -6.50 1.03
CA TRP A 259 18.82 -7.54 1.16
C TRP A 259 19.10 -8.79 0.32
N MET A 260 20.07 -8.76 -0.62
CA MET A 260 20.44 -9.91 -1.44
C MET A 260 21.36 -10.88 -0.69
N THR A 261 20.81 -11.65 0.24
CA THR A 261 21.52 -12.72 0.97
C THR A 261 21.61 -14.01 0.13
N PRO A 262 22.50 -14.97 0.47
CA PRO A 262 22.62 -16.23 -0.26
C PRO A 262 21.31 -17.02 -0.44
N PRO A 263 20.36 -17.06 0.53
CA PRO A 263 19.05 -17.73 0.36
C PRO A 263 18.09 -17.04 -0.62
N VAL A 264 18.28 -15.75 -0.92
CA VAL A 264 17.30 -14.97 -1.68
C VAL A 264 17.25 -15.33 -3.15
N LEU A 265 18.41 -15.46 -3.82
CA LEU A 265 18.45 -15.89 -5.23
C LEU A 265 17.76 -17.24 -5.47
N PRO A 266 18.10 -18.33 -4.73
CA PRO A 266 17.41 -19.60 -4.91
C PRO A 266 15.93 -19.51 -4.50
N GLY A 267 15.57 -18.67 -3.54
CA GLY A 267 14.17 -18.39 -3.18
C GLY A 267 13.39 -17.74 -4.33
N ILE A 268 13.94 -16.72 -4.98
CA ILE A 268 13.37 -16.09 -6.17
C ILE A 268 13.25 -17.10 -7.31
N ALA A 269 14.30 -17.90 -7.56
CA ALA A 269 14.28 -18.93 -8.60
C ALA A 269 13.19 -19.98 -8.35
N LEU A 270 13.07 -20.46 -7.11
CA LEU A 270 12.01 -21.39 -6.71
C LEU A 270 10.61 -20.76 -6.89
N GLY A 271 10.43 -19.51 -6.44
CA GLY A 271 9.18 -18.76 -6.61
C GLY A 271 8.79 -18.58 -8.09
N LEU A 272 9.76 -18.34 -8.97
CA LEU A 272 9.53 -18.26 -10.43
C LEU A 272 9.14 -19.61 -11.03
N VAL A 273 9.83 -20.68 -10.67
CA VAL A 273 9.51 -22.04 -11.17
C VAL A 273 8.10 -22.45 -10.72
N LEU A 274 7.78 -22.27 -9.44
CA LEU A 274 6.45 -22.56 -8.90
C LEU A 274 5.37 -21.65 -9.51
N GLY A 275 5.67 -20.35 -9.66
CA GLY A 275 4.76 -19.37 -10.25
C GLY A 275 4.44 -19.67 -11.71
N CYS A 276 5.45 -20.06 -12.49
CA CYS A 276 5.27 -20.60 -13.83
C CYS A 276 4.32 -21.80 -13.77
N GLY A 277 4.64 -22.85 -13.00
CA GLY A 277 3.77 -24.03 -12.87
C GLY A 277 2.32 -23.69 -12.51
N CYS A 278 2.13 -22.74 -11.58
CA CYS A 278 0.82 -22.27 -11.16
C CYS A 278 0.06 -21.49 -12.23
N ALA A 279 0.74 -20.87 -13.21
CA ALA A 279 0.11 -20.11 -14.28
C ALA A 279 -0.83 -20.97 -15.13
N TRP A 280 -0.61 -22.29 -15.20
CA TRP A 280 -1.47 -23.23 -15.94
C TRP A 280 -2.54 -23.91 -15.09
N LEU A 281 -2.54 -23.71 -13.77
CA LEU A 281 -3.54 -24.32 -12.89
C LEU A 281 -4.95 -23.77 -13.17
N PRO A 282 -6.00 -24.61 -13.06
CA PRO A 282 -7.36 -24.11 -13.05
C PRO A 282 -7.55 -23.17 -11.86
N ARG A 283 -8.43 -22.17 -12.02
CA ARG A 283 -8.63 -21.10 -11.02
C ARG A 283 -8.80 -21.63 -9.59
N ARG A 284 -9.64 -22.64 -9.40
CA ARG A 284 -9.90 -23.22 -8.07
C ARG A 284 -8.64 -23.83 -7.44
N ALA A 285 -7.84 -24.55 -8.24
CA ALA A 285 -6.59 -25.12 -7.76
C ALA A 285 -5.60 -24.00 -7.41
N ALA A 286 -5.45 -22.97 -8.26
CA ALA A 286 -4.61 -21.81 -7.96
C ALA A 286 -5.06 -21.07 -6.70
N THR A 287 -6.37 -20.93 -6.46
CA THR A 287 -6.93 -20.34 -5.23
C THR A 287 -6.62 -21.20 -3.99
N GLY A 288 -6.80 -22.52 -4.08
CA GLY A 288 -6.46 -23.44 -2.99
C GLY A 288 -4.96 -23.43 -2.64
N VAL A 289 -4.10 -23.51 -3.65
CA VAL A 289 -2.65 -23.36 -3.51
C VAL A 289 -2.30 -21.99 -2.93
N GLY A 290 -3.01 -20.93 -3.36
CA GLY A 290 -2.93 -19.57 -2.82
C GLY A 290 -3.13 -19.49 -1.32
N LEU A 291 -4.19 -20.13 -0.81
CA LEU A 291 -4.50 -20.15 0.62
C LEU A 291 -3.41 -20.87 1.42
N ILE A 292 -2.93 -22.01 0.92
CA ILE A 292 -1.84 -22.77 1.57
C ILE A 292 -0.55 -21.94 1.58
N ALA A 293 -0.17 -21.38 0.43
CA ALA A 293 1.06 -20.61 0.27
C ALA A 293 1.07 -19.34 1.14
N LEU A 294 -0.04 -18.58 1.17
CA LEU A 294 -0.15 -17.38 2.02
C LEU A 294 -0.14 -17.72 3.51
N THR A 295 -0.77 -18.82 3.91
CA THR A 295 -0.75 -19.26 5.32
C THR A 295 0.66 -19.69 5.74
N ALA A 296 1.36 -20.43 4.88
CA ALA A 296 2.75 -20.81 5.10
C ALA A 296 3.67 -19.59 5.13
N LEU A 297 3.47 -18.61 4.24
CA LEU A 297 4.21 -17.35 4.21
C LEU A 297 4.09 -16.61 5.53
N VAL A 298 2.85 -16.35 5.97
CA VAL A 298 2.59 -15.63 7.22
C VAL A 298 3.20 -16.37 8.41
N THR A 299 3.11 -17.70 8.42
CA THR A 299 3.71 -18.51 9.49
C THR A 299 5.23 -18.34 9.56
N LEU A 300 5.93 -18.40 8.42
CA LEU A 300 7.39 -18.24 8.36
C LEU A 300 7.82 -16.81 8.68
N VAL A 301 7.12 -15.81 8.12
CA VAL A 301 7.44 -14.39 8.31
C VAL A 301 7.30 -13.97 9.79
N ASN A 302 6.36 -14.54 10.52
CA ASN A 302 6.19 -14.27 11.96
C ASN A 302 7.06 -15.14 12.87
N GLN A 303 7.92 -15.99 12.30
CA GLN A 303 9.02 -16.65 13.02
C GLN A 303 10.36 -15.94 12.80
N ALA A 304 10.44 -15.05 11.81
CA ALA A 304 11.65 -14.27 11.55
C ALA A 304 11.86 -13.20 12.63
N PRO A 305 13.11 -12.80 12.91
CA PRO A 305 13.41 -11.71 13.83
C PRO A 305 12.69 -10.41 13.43
N SER A 306 12.24 -9.65 14.43
CA SER A 306 11.50 -8.40 14.22
C SER A 306 12.35 -7.27 13.61
N ASP A 307 13.68 -7.35 13.69
CA ASP A 307 14.61 -6.43 13.02
C ASP A 307 15.29 -7.12 11.83
N PRO A 308 14.87 -6.81 10.58
CA PRO A 308 15.40 -7.45 9.37
C PRO A 308 16.91 -7.21 9.17
N TYR A 309 17.44 -6.14 9.76
CA TYR A 309 18.82 -5.70 9.56
C TYR A 309 19.42 -5.20 10.85
N TYR A 310 19.25 -5.90 11.98
CA TYR A 310 19.72 -5.46 13.30
C TYR A 310 21.11 -4.79 13.29
N ALA A 311 22.06 -5.32 12.51
CA ALA A 311 23.38 -4.71 12.31
C ALA A 311 23.37 -3.35 11.59
N LEU A 312 22.59 -3.17 10.52
CA LEU A 312 22.44 -1.90 9.79
C LEU A 312 21.53 -0.91 10.55
N SER A 313 20.50 -1.43 11.22
CA SER A 313 19.60 -0.66 12.09
C SER A 313 20.39 -0.02 13.23
N LEU A 314 21.32 -0.75 13.86
CA LEU A 314 22.21 -0.21 14.90
C LEU A 314 23.11 0.92 14.36
N GLN A 315 23.71 0.73 13.18
CA GLN A 315 24.59 1.72 12.54
C GLN A 315 23.84 2.97 12.05
N ALA A 316 22.59 2.82 11.59
CA ALA A 316 21.73 3.92 11.19
C ALA A 316 21.14 4.69 12.39
N TRP A 317 20.92 3.99 13.52
CA TRP A 317 20.48 4.58 14.78
C TRP A 317 21.55 5.50 15.37
N GLU A 318 22.82 5.12 15.31
CA GLU A 318 23.96 5.97 15.68
C GLU A 318 24.07 7.24 14.81
N GLN A 319 23.48 7.26 13.61
CA GLN A 319 23.53 8.39 12.67
C GLN A 319 22.27 9.25 12.65
N GLY A 320 21.23 8.91 13.43
CA GLY A 320 20.02 9.73 13.59
C GLY A 320 19.13 9.89 12.34
N ARG A 321 19.24 8.99 11.34
CA ARG A 321 18.58 9.11 10.01
C ARG A 321 17.21 8.44 9.91
N PHE A 322 16.50 8.21 11.01
CA PHE A 322 15.19 7.52 10.94
C PHE A 322 14.10 8.44 10.37
N ILE A 323 13.82 8.28 9.07
CA ILE A 323 12.76 8.99 8.37
C ILE A 323 11.38 8.39 8.75
N ARG A 324 10.51 9.25 9.29
CA ARG A 324 9.16 8.94 9.81
C ARG A 324 8.08 8.75 8.71
N PHE A 325 8.38 8.03 7.62
CA PHE A 325 7.46 7.89 6.47
C PHE A 325 6.86 6.48 6.26
N HIS A 326 6.75 5.68 7.33
CA HIS A 326 6.47 4.25 7.17
C HIS A 326 5.05 3.82 7.53
N GLY A 327 4.24 4.65 8.20
CA GLY A 327 2.96 4.20 8.79
C GLY A 327 2.03 3.47 7.81
N LEU A 328 1.72 4.05 6.64
CA LEU A 328 0.82 3.39 5.69
C LEU A 328 1.43 2.15 5.03
N ALA A 329 2.66 2.25 4.54
CA ALA A 329 3.34 1.12 3.89
C ALA A 329 3.50 -0.05 4.87
N GLN A 330 3.77 0.24 6.15
CA GLN A 330 3.80 -0.71 7.25
C GLN A 330 2.44 -1.37 7.47
N TRP A 331 1.35 -0.60 7.58
CA TRP A 331 -0.01 -1.17 7.68
C TRP A 331 -0.38 -2.04 6.47
N ILE A 332 0.01 -1.63 5.26
CA ILE A 332 -0.19 -2.44 4.06
C ILE A 332 0.64 -3.72 4.17
N GLY A 333 1.94 -3.65 4.49
CA GLY A 333 2.83 -4.79 4.76
C GLY A 333 2.24 -5.79 5.75
N TRP A 334 1.71 -5.29 6.85
CA TRP A 334 1.09 -6.08 7.89
C TRP A 334 -0.19 -6.78 7.42
N LEU A 335 -1.12 -6.04 6.81
CA LEU A 335 -2.47 -6.54 6.56
C LEU A 335 -2.63 -7.25 5.21
N TRP A 336 -1.76 -6.97 4.24
CA TRP A 336 -1.89 -7.46 2.87
C TRP A 336 -2.12 -8.98 2.75
N PRO A 337 -1.31 -9.86 3.37
CA PRO A 337 -1.49 -11.30 3.18
C PRO A 337 -2.79 -11.80 3.82
N TYR A 338 -3.24 -11.20 4.92
CA TYR A 338 -4.51 -11.53 5.56
C TYR A 338 -5.70 -11.10 4.69
N LEU A 339 -5.64 -9.90 4.11
CA LEU A 339 -6.64 -9.43 3.15
C LEU A 339 -6.69 -10.32 1.90
N ALA A 340 -5.53 -10.79 1.42
CA ALA A 340 -5.43 -11.72 0.31
C ALA A 340 -6.04 -13.09 0.65
N ILE A 341 -5.80 -13.63 1.86
CA ILE A 341 -6.41 -14.88 2.34
C ILE A 341 -7.93 -14.75 2.38
N VAL A 342 -8.47 -13.71 3.04
CA VAL A 342 -9.92 -13.46 3.11
C VAL A 342 -10.51 -13.34 1.71
N TRP A 343 -9.85 -12.61 0.83
CA TRP A 343 -10.30 -12.45 -0.55
C TRP A 343 -10.32 -13.79 -1.31
N LEU A 344 -9.29 -14.63 -1.20
CA LEU A 344 -9.25 -15.96 -1.83
C LEU A 344 -10.31 -16.90 -1.26
N LEU A 345 -10.61 -16.84 0.05
CA LEU A 345 -11.71 -17.58 0.67
C LEU A 345 -13.08 -17.17 0.12
N ILE A 346 -13.28 -15.88 -0.15
CA ILE A 346 -14.50 -15.40 -0.82
C ILE A 346 -14.55 -15.94 -2.26
N GLN A 347 -13.43 -15.91 -2.99
CA GLN A 347 -13.36 -16.40 -4.36
C GLN A 347 -13.62 -17.92 -4.48
N ILE A 348 -13.13 -18.73 -3.54
CA ILE A 348 -13.34 -20.18 -3.58
C ILE A 348 -14.79 -20.57 -3.25
N SER A 349 -15.46 -19.75 -2.43
CA SER A 349 -16.85 -19.94 -2.03
C SER A 349 -17.84 -19.58 -3.15
N MET A 350 -17.45 -18.69 -4.07
CA MET A 350 -18.26 -18.33 -5.23
C MET A 350 -18.19 -19.43 -6.30
N ARG A 351 -19.29 -20.18 -6.50
CA ARG A 351 -19.41 -21.17 -7.60
C ARG A 351 -19.20 -20.47 -8.96
N ASP A 352 -18.42 -21.11 -9.84
CA ASP A 352 -18.09 -20.62 -11.20
C ASP A 352 -19.31 -20.42 -12.15
N GLY A 353 -20.55 -20.66 -11.69
CA GLY A 353 -21.76 -20.68 -12.53
C GLY A 353 -22.67 -19.45 -12.45
N ALA A 354 -22.43 -18.47 -11.58
CA ALA A 354 -23.32 -17.31 -11.43
C ALA A 354 -22.89 -16.07 -12.25
N ALA A 355 -21.62 -15.96 -12.64
CA ALA A 355 -21.09 -14.77 -13.31
C ALA A 355 -21.24 -14.78 -14.85
N ASP A 356 -21.45 -15.95 -15.45
CA ASP A 356 -21.59 -16.11 -16.92
C ASP A 356 -23.06 -16.10 -17.41
N ARG A 357 -24.04 -15.84 -16.51
CA ARG A 357 -25.49 -15.81 -16.85
C ARG A 357 -26.14 -14.45 -16.60
N LEU A 358 -25.48 -13.35 -16.96
CA LEU A 358 -26.21 -12.11 -17.20
C LEU A 358 -26.59 -12.08 -18.68
N PRO A 359 -27.88 -12.06 -19.04
CA PRO A 359 -28.28 -11.96 -20.43
C PRO A 359 -27.73 -10.64 -21.00
N THR A 360 -27.05 -10.74 -22.13
CA THR A 360 -26.80 -9.62 -23.03
C THR A 360 -28.16 -9.02 -23.39
N ILE A 361 -28.53 -7.92 -22.75
CA ILE A 361 -29.57 -7.05 -23.26
C ILE A 361 -28.95 -6.41 -24.52
N ALA A 362 -29.32 -6.93 -25.67
CA ALA A 362 -28.99 -6.35 -26.96
C ALA A 362 -29.69 -4.98 -27.09
N PRO A 363 -29.09 -4.01 -27.82
CA PRO A 363 -29.68 -2.70 -28.04
C PRO A 363 -30.98 -2.75 -28.86
#